data_AF-A0A958FR81-F1
#
_entry.id   AF-A0A958FR81-F1
#
_cell.length_a   1.000
_cell.length_b   1.000
_cell.length_c   1.000
_cell.angle_alpha   90.00
_cell.angle_beta   90.00
_cell.angle_gamma   90.00
#
_symmetry.space_group_name_H-M   'P 1'
#
loop_
_entity.id
_entity.type
_entity.pdbx_description
1 polymer ?
#
loop_
_entity_poly.entity_id
_entity_poly.type
_entity_poly.pdbx_seq_one_letter_code
_entity_poly.pdbx_strand_id
1 'polypeptide(L)'
;IGYSLNDTIVVYDRIRENMKTFKRKTGDFANLVNRSINETLSRTIVTSGTTLMVVIVLYIFGGEVIKDFALALICGIGVGTYSSIFIASPVLVEWEERAKASEAVSVKKK
;
A
#
# COMPACT_ATOMS: atom_id res chain seq x y z
N ILE A 1 12.18 2.23 -7.21
CA ILE A 1 12.12 0.82 -6.73
C ILE A 1 11.96 0.76 -5.20
N GLY A 2 12.85 1.39 -4.41
CA GLY A 2 12.76 1.36 -2.93
C GLY A 2 11.49 1.96 -2.32
N TYR A 3 10.95 3.06 -2.88
CA TYR A 3 9.76 3.74 -2.31
C TYR A 3 8.48 2.92 -2.38
N SER A 4 8.18 2.28 -3.52
CA SER A 4 7.01 1.40 -3.65
C SER A 4 7.13 0.15 -2.76
N LEU A 5 8.33 -0.40 -2.62
CA LEU A 5 8.59 -1.53 -1.72
C LEU A 5 8.42 -1.15 -0.25
N ASN A 6 8.91 0.02 0.15
CA ASN A 6 8.74 0.56 1.49
C ASN A 6 7.26 0.74 1.83
N ASP A 7 6.48 1.35 0.94
CA ASP A 7 5.05 1.58 1.13
C ASP A 7 4.30 0.24 1.24
N THR A 8 4.66 -0.74 0.40
CA THR A 8 4.10 -2.09 0.43
C THR A 8 4.39 -2.78 1.77
N ILE A 9 5.65 -2.83 2.22
CA ILE A 9 6.02 -3.53 3.46
C ILE A 9 5.27 -2.96 4.68
N VAL A 10 5.15 -1.63 4.78
CA VAL A 10 4.45 -0.97 5.89
C VAL A 10 2.95 -1.31 5.91
N VAL A 11 2.29 -1.29 4.74
CA VAL A 11 0.86 -1.64 4.63
C VAL A 11 0.64 -3.11 4.98
N TYR A 12 1.44 -4.02 4.42
CA TYR A 12 1.31 -5.46 4.67
C TYR A 12 1.61 -5.82 6.13
N ASP A 13 2.61 -5.19 6.75
CA ASP A 13 2.93 -5.43 8.16
C ASP A 13 1.78 -4.98 9.06
N ARG A 14 1.17 -3.81 8.77
CA ARG A 14 0.02 -3.32 9.53
C ARG A 14 -1.20 -4.21 9.40
N ILE A 15 -1.49 -4.72 8.21
CA ILE A 15 -2.57 -5.68 7.99
C ILE A 15 -2.33 -6.94 8.83
N ARG A 16 -1.08 -7.43 8.88
CA ARG A 16 -0.71 -8.62 9.65
C ARG A 16 -0.85 -8.41 11.15
N GLU A 17 -0.48 -7.23 11.65
CA GLU A 17 -0.65 -6.83 13.05
C GLU A 17 -2.12 -6.71 13.43
N ASN A 18 -2.92 -6.04 12.60
CA ASN A 18 -4.36 -5.89 12.80
C ASN A 18 -5.07 -7.26 12.76
N MET A 19 -4.67 -8.17 11.86
CA MET A 19 -5.20 -9.54 11.79
C MET A 19 -4.93 -10.36 13.06
N LYS A 20 -3.76 -10.21 13.69
CA LYS A 20 -3.46 -10.86 14.99
C LYS A 20 -4.37 -10.35 16.11
N THR A 21 -4.70 -9.06 16.08
CA THR A 21 -5.56 -8.41 17.08
C THR A 21 -7.04 -8.70 16.86
N PHE A 22 -7.46 -8.92 15.61
CA PHE A 22 -8.86 -9.11 15.22
C PHE A 22 -9.38 -10.56 15.23
N LYS A 23 -8.55 -11.57 15.54
CA LYS A 23 -9.00 -12.97 15.75
C LYS A 23 -10.13 -13.16 16.78
N ARG A 24 -10.52 -12.10 17.50
CA ARG A 24 -11.53 -12.12 18.57
C ARG A 24 -12.88 -11.50 18.21
N LYS A 25 -13.04 -10.86 17.04
CA LYS A 25 -14.32 -10.27 16.61
C LYS A 25 -14.67 -10.77 15.21
N THR A 26 -15.48 -11.81 15.17
CA THR A 26 -16.19 -12.31 13.99
C THR A 26 -17.01 -11.17 13.39
N GLY A 27 -16.51 -10.53 12.33
CA GLY A 27 -17.25 -9.48 11.66
C GLY A 27 -16.34 -8.53 10.91
N ASP A 28 -16.18 -8.83 9.62
CA ASP A 28 -15.81 -7.89 8.56
C ASP A 28 -14.31 -7.54 8.40
N PHE A 29 -13.58 -8.46 7.78
CA PHE A 29 -12.19 -8.29 7.34
C PHE A 29 -12.01 -7.12 6.36
N ALA A 30 -13.04 -6.74 5.60
CA ALA A 30 -12.99 -5.54 4.78
C ALA A 30 -12.80 -4.28 5.64
N ASN A 31 -13.46 -4.22 6.80
CA ASN A 31 -13.29 -3.14 7.77
C ASN A 31 -11.89 -3.14 8.40
N LEU A 32 -11.31 -4.33 8.65
CA LEU A 32 -9.93 -4.47 9.12
C LEU A 32 -8.93 -3.88 8.12
N VAL A 33 -9.07 -4.27 6.85
CA VAL A 33 -8.17 -3.84 5.77
C VAL A 33 -8.30 -2.33 5.60
N ASN A 34 -9.53 -1.81 5.51
CA ASN A 34 -9.78 -0.37 5.40
C ASN A 34 -9.17 0.42 6.57
N ARG A 35 -9.31 -0.07 7.80
CA ARG A 35 -8.67 0.53 8.98
C ARG A 35 -7.14 0.51 8.89
N SER A 36 -6.56 -0.62 8.46
CA SER A 36 -5.10 -0.77 8.32
C SER A 36 -4.53 0.18 7.27
N ILE A 37 -5.24 0.35 6.16
CA ILE A 37 -4.87 1.31 5.11
C ILE A 37 -4.96 2.71 5.67
N ASN A 38 -6.06 3.09 6.32
CA ASN A 38 -6.23 4.44 6.84
C ASN A 38 -5.18 4.82 7.91
N GLU A 39 -4.78 3.86 8.75
CA GLU A 39 -3.71 4.05 9.75
C GLU A 39 -2.31 4.22 9.13
N THR A 40 -2.05 3.57 7.99
CA THR A 40 -0.76 3.67 7.28
C THR A 40 -0.72 4.82 6.29
N LEU A 41 -1.86 5.20 5.71
CA LEU A 41 -2.03 6.22 4.67
C LEU A 41 -1.34 7.54 5.03
N SER A 42 -1.58 8.04 6.25
CA SER A 42 -1.05 9.32 6.69
C SER A 42 0.48 9.32 6.73
N ARG A 43 1.09 8.22 7.19
CA ARG A 43 2.54 8.05 7.19
C ARG A 43 3.08 7.98 5.76
N THR A 44 2.47 7.14 4.92
CA THR A 44 2.91 6.90 3.54
C THR A 44 2.87 8.18 2.71
N ILE A 45 1.76 8.94 2.80
CA ILE A 45 1.59 10.23 2.12
C ILE A 45 2.61 11.26 2.60
N VAL A 46 2.90 11.33 3.91
CA VAL A 46 3.88 12.28 4.44
C VAL A 46 5.28 11.93 3.95
N THR A 47 5.68 10.66 3.99
CA THR A 47 7.03 10.24 3.55
C THR A 47 7.22 10.34 2.03
N SER A 48 6.22 9.94 1.24
CA SER A 48 6.30 10.06 -0.22
C SER A 48 6.12 11.50 -0.70
N GLY A 49 5.27 12.29 -0.04
CA GLY A 49 5.03 13.70 -0.38
C GLY A 49 6.23 14.60 -0.07
N THR A 50 6.90 14.41 1.07
CA THR A 50 8.12 15.16 1.41
C THR A 50 9.26 14.85 0.45
N THR A 51 9.42 13.58 0.06
CA THR A 51 10.43 13.19 -0.94
C THR A 51 10.08 13.70 -2.33
N LEU A 52 8.81 13.63 -2.75
CA LEU A 52 8.35 14.22 -4.00
C LEU A 52 8.64 15.72 -4.06
N MET A 53 8.41 16.44 -2.96
CA MET A 53 8.71 17.88 -2.86
C MET A 53 10.20 18.16 -3.09
N VAL A 54 11.09 17.39 -2.46
CA VAL A 54 12.55 17.51 -2.66
C VAL A 54 12.94 17.22 -4.11
N VAL A 55 12.38 16.18 -4.72
CA VAL A 55 12.70 15.82 -6.11
C VAL A 55 12.15 16.85 -7.10
N ILE A 56 11.00 17.48 -6.82
CA ILE A 56 10.46 18.58 -7.64
C ILE A 56 11.39 19.80 -7.59
N VAL A 57 11.87 20.17 -6.40
CA VAL A 57 12.87 21.25 -6.26
C VAL A 57 14.13 20.89 -7.06
N LEU A 58 14.59 19.64 -6.96
CA LEU A 58 15.75 19.15 -7.70
C LEU A 58 15.54 19.15 -9.22
N TYR A 59 14.32 18.87 -9.70
CA TYR A 59 13.98 18.94 -11.11
C TYR A 59 13.99 20.37 -11.67
N ILE A 60 13.53 21.35 -10.87
CA ILE A 60 13.47 22.76 -11.29
C ILE A 60 14.85 23.43 -11.17
N PHE A 61 15.60 23.17 -10.09
CA PHE A 61 16.82 23.88 -9.75
C PHE A 61 18.12 23.08 -9.97
N GLY A 62 18.04 21.79 -10.30
CA GLY A 62 19.20 20.89 -10.37
C GLY A 62 20.08 21.02 -11.62
N GLY A 63 19.65 21.76 -12.64
CA GLY A 63 20.36 21.84 -13.93
C GLY A 63 20.13 20.62 -14.83
N GLU A 64 20.67 20.65 -16.04
CA GLU A 64 20.35 19.69 -17.12
C GLU A 64 20.72 18.24 -16.80
N VAL A 65 21.88 18.01 -16.18
CA VAL A 65 22.44 16.66 -15.98
C VAL A 65 21.57 15.78 -15.08
N ILE A 66 20.92 16.37 -14.06
CA ILE A 66 20.09 15.63 -13.10
C ILE A 66 18.60 15.73 -13.38
N LYS A 67 18.20 16.45 -14.43
CA LYS A 67 16.80 16.71 -14.76
C LYS A 67 16.09 15.43 -15.20
N ASP A 68 16.71 14.64 -16.06
CA ASP A 68 16.15 13.37 -16.54
C ASP A 68 16.07 12.34 -15.41
N PHE A 69 17.06 12.33 -14.53
CA PHE A 69 17.06 11.48 -13.33
C PHE A 69 15.94 11.87 -12.35
N ALA A 70 15.76 13.17 -12.09
CA ALA A 70 14.69 13.68 -11.24
C ALA A 70 13.31 13.38 -11.84
N LEU A 71 13.15 13.48 -13.17
CA LEU A 71 11.92 13.12 -13.85
C LEU A 71 11.57 11.64 -13.69
N ALA A 72 12.57 10.75 -13.84
CA ALA A 72 12.39 9.32 -13.59
C ALA A 72 11.98 9.03 -12.13
N LEU A 73 12.54 9.76 -11.16
CA LEU A 73 12.16 9.67 -9.75
C LEU A 73 10.73 10.16 -9.49
N ILE A 74 10.32 11.29 -10.06
CA ILE A 74 8.95 11.82 -9.93
C ILE A 74 7.93 10.80 -10.45
N CYS A 75 8.16 10.27 -11.65
CA CYS A 75 7.28 9.23 -12.22
C CYS A 75 7.28 7.96 -11.35
N GLY A 76 8.45 7.51 -10.89
CA GLY A 76 8.58 6.30 -10.08
C GLY A 76 7.92 6.40 -8.70
N ILE A 77 8.03 7.54 -8.02
CA ILE A 77 7.38 7.80 -6.73
C ILE A 77 5.88 7.94 -6.92
N GLY A 78 5.43 8.69 -7.94
CA GLY A 78 4.00 8.88 -8.23
C GLY A 78 3.28 7.56 -8.51
N VAL A 79 3.81 6.74 -9.43
CA VAL A 79 3.25 5.42 -9.75
C VAL A 79 3.36 4.47 -8.55
N GLY A 80 4.49 4.49 -7.83
CA GLY A 80 4.74 3.61 -6.69
C GLY A 80 3.80 3.84 -5.51
N THR A 81 3.57 5.11 -5.13
CA THR A 81 2.66 5.46 -4.04
C THR A 81 1.21 5.20 -4.42
N TYR A 82 0.81 5.51 -5.66
CA TYR A 82 -0.54 5.19 -6.13
C TYR A 82 -0.80 3.68 -6.15
N SER A 83 0.11 2.90 -6.73
CA SER A 83 0.02 1.44 -6.80
C SER A 83 -0.08 0.80 -5.41
N SER A 84 0.76 1.25 -4.46
CA SER A 84 0.83 0.62 -3.14
C SER A 84 -0.44 0.87 -2.30
N ILE A 85 -1.10 2.02 -2.48
CA ILE A 85 -2.32 2.38 -1.73
C ILE A 85 -3.59 1.84 -2.41
N PHE A 86 -3.72 2.02 -3.73
CA PHE A 86 -4.96 1.72 -4.45
C PHE A 86 -5.04 0.29 -4.99
N ILE A 87 -3.92 -0.41 -5.23
CA ILE A 87 -3.94 -1.79 -5.75
C ILE A 87 -3.88 -2.83 -4.62
N ALA A 88 -3.17 -2.55 -3.52
CA ALA A 88 -3.11 -3.48 -2.39
C ALA A 88 -4.48 -3.74 -1.76
N SER A 89 -5.29 -2.67 -1.60
CA SER A 89 -6.61 -2.71 -0.97
C SER A 89 -7.60 -3.69 -1.65
N PRO A 90 -7.88 -3.60 -2.96
CA PRO A 90 -8.78 -4.52 -3.65
C PRO A 90 -8.20 -5.93 -3.81
N VAL A 91 -6.89 -6.08 -4.04
CA VAL A 91 -6.25 -7.40 -4.17
C VAL A 91 -6.37 -8.21 -2.88
N LEU A 92 -6.22 -7.57 -1.72
CA LEU A 92 -6.39 -8.23 -0.43
C LEU A 92 -7.85 -8.62 -0.15
N VAL A 93 -8.81 -7.79 -0.56
CA VAL A 93 -10.24 -8.11 -0.44
C VAL A 93 -10.59 -9.31 -1.33
N GLU A 94 -10.14 -9.31 -2.59
CA GLU A 94 -10.41 -10.41 -3.52
C GLU A 94 -9.74 -11.73 -3.09
N TRP A 95 -8.54 -11.65 -2.50
CA TRP A 95 -7.85 -12.84 -1.98
C TRP A 95 -8.58 -13.46 -0.78
N GLU A 96 -9.17 -12.63 0.09
CA GLU A 96 -9.97 -13.12 1.23
C GLU A 96 -11.33 -13.68 0.80
N GLU A 97 -11.99 -13.07 -0.18
CA GLU A 97 -13.22 -13.63 -0.78
C GLU A 97 -12.96 -15.02 -1.37
N ARG A 98 -11.84 -15.22 -2.07
CA ARG A 98 -11.44 -16.52 -2.61
C ARG A 98 -11.07 -17.53 -1.51
N ALA A 99 -10.44 -17.08 -0.42
CA ALA A 99 -10.13 -17.94 0.73
C ALA A 99 -11.41 -18.42 1.44
N LYS A 100 -12.36 -17.52 1.70
CA LYS A 100 -13.68 -17.86 2.26
C LYS A 100 -14.50 -18.77 1.34
N ALA A 101 -14.45 -18.54 0.03
CA ALA A 101 -15.13 -19.41 -0.95
C ALA A 101 -14.57 -20.84 -0.94
N SER A 102 -13.24 -21.00 -0.81
CA SER A 102 -12.60 -22.31 -0.72
C SER A 102 -12.97 -23.06 0.58
N GLU A 103 -13.08 -22.34 1.69
CA GLU A 103 -13.47 -22.89 2.99
C GLU A 103 -14.96 -23.32 3.00
N ALA A 104 -15.84 -22.52 2.40
CA ALA A 104 -17.27 -22.87 2.23
C ALA A 104 -17.49 -24.11 1.35
N VAL A 105 -16.65 -24.32 0.32
CA VAL A 105 -16.67 -25.52 -0.52
C VAL A 105 -16.19 -26.76 0.24
N SER A 106 -15.20 -26.63 1.13
CA SER A 106 -14.71 -27.73 1.96
C SER A 106 -15.72 -28.17 3.04
N VAL A 107 -16.52 -27.24 3.57
CA VAL A 107 -17.56 -27.55 4.58
C VAL A 107 -18.77 -28.25 3.94
N LYS A 108 -19.12 -27.91 2.69
CA LYS A 108 -20.26 -28.52 1.98
C LYS A 108 -20.00 -29.95 1.46
N LYS A 109 -18.74 -30.39 1.46
CA LYS A 109 -18.31 -31.71 0.96
C LYS A 109 -18.19 -32.77 2.08
N LYS A 110 -18.48 -32.40 3.33
CA LYS A 110 -18.47 -33.25 4.52
C LYS A 110 -19.89 -33.45 5.01
#